data_AF-A0A1G2XGL6-F1
#
_entry.id   AF-A0A1G2XGL6-F1
#
_cell.length_a   1.000
_cell.length_b   1.000
_cell.length_c   1.000
_cell.angle_alpha   90.00
_cell.angle_beta   90.00
_cell.angle_gamma   90.00
#
_symmetry.space_group_name_H-M   'P 1'
#
loop_
_entity.id
_entity.type
_entity.pdbx_description
1 polymer ?
#
loop_
_entity_poly.entity_id
_entity_poly.type
_entity_poly.pdbx_seq_one_letter_code
_entity_poly.pdbx_strand_id
1 'polypeptide(L)'
;MPTAETKIRSSRHKSGAALVLVIVVLVILTAIVWRVSSAISQWKHRLQYAIDYQNARYAAESGIKYALATIGDNDVNYVSRPNEPDFSDLFTMSDEEYNLMMEQWAAQLGTTFDANGISKNGFSTIKMNADSSNDGNSTPSSMMTDIESMYDSGDINDANGLDDYFANMSYDYNDVNDANTQNLYVRGPYGPKWPYVTEPVELDFGDTKVTIEVIDENAKLPLVWGISSDEKVKAETKAAVVIFCEWMQMTQSDIDPLIKELGDIKEIKTFSVELKSVVTVSAQPKTASDANNTSAARRRASRRASSRRAKPQTVQQTRPQIGHTMDFAKIMHSPMLDLETLAMPVNQDENRSESALKYISLWGTDKVNINTAPRNVLESAFTFGGDATKIADAIIKERRIEPFKDVNDISKRLMSYTGSIDKCKPYITAKSDFFSVRVKAASGTAVVCATAGIKKEGGKFQKIGIIIE
;
A
#
# COMPACT_ATOMS: atom_id res chain seq x y z
N MET A 1 65.71 -14.60 -87.86
CA MET A 1 64.92 -13.60 -87.10
C MET A 1 63.52 -13.60 -87.66
N PRO A 2 62.52 -14.04 -86.87
CA PRO A 2 61.79 -13.11 -86.00
C PRO A 2 61.54 -13.67 -84.58
N THR A 3 61.31 -12.77 -83.62
CA THR A 3 61.01 -13.04 -82.20
C THR A 3 59.53 -13.29 -81.99
N ALA A 4 59.18 -14.41 -81.36
CA ALA A 4 57.81 -14.78 -81.01
C ALA A 4 57.43 -14.26 -79.61
N GLU A 5 56.49 -13.31 -79.54
CA GLU A 5 55.87 -12.86 -78.31
C GLU A 5 54.73 -13.81 -77.89
N THR A 6 54.92 -14.53 -76.79
CA THR A 6 53.88 -15.34 -76.14
C THR A 6 52.97 -14.48 -75.26
N LYS A 7 51.73 -14.28 -75.71
CA LYS A 7 50.66 -13.57 -75.00
C LYS A 7 49.97 -14.50 -73.99
N ILE A 8 50.45 -14.51 -72.74
CA ILE A 8 49.80 -15.23 -71.63
C ILE A 8 48.53 -14.47 -71.22
N ARG A 9 47.36 -14.94 -71.64
CA ARG A 9 46.06 -14.41 -71.21
C ARG A 9 45.77 -14.84 -69.78
N SER A 10 45.86 -13.89 -68.85
CA SER A 10 45.39 -14.00 -67.46
C SER A 10 43.87 -14.12 -67.41
N SER A 11 43.36 -15.29 -67.02
CA SER A 11 41.94 -15.55 -66.72
C SER A 11 41.72 -15.98 -65.27
N ARG A 12 42.50 -15.44 -64.31
CA ARG A 12 42.46 -15.84 -62.89
C ARG A 12 41.60 -14.97 -61.96
N HIS A 13 40.85 -13.98 -62.47
CA HIS A 13 40.08 -13.04 -61.62
C HIS A 13 38.60 -13.37 -61.39
N LYS A 14 38.02 -14.39 -62.05
CA LYS A 14 36.57 -14.68 -61.91
C LYS A 14 36.20 -15.53 -60.69
N SER A 15 37.13 -16.29 -60.11
CA SER A 15 36.86 -17.16 -58.95
C SER A 15 36.77 -16.38 -57.63
N GLY A 16 37.50 -15.28 -57.47
CA GLY A 16 37.45 -14.46 -56.25
C GLY A 16 36.11 -13.74 -56.07
N ALA A 17 35.50 -13.27 -57.15
CA ALA A 17 34.22 -12.55 -57.10
C ALA A 17 33.05 -13.44 -56.62
N ALA A 18 33.02 -14.71 -57.03
CA ALA A 18 31.98 -15.65 -56.60
C ALA A 18 32.05 -15.93 -55.09
N LEU A 19 33.27 -16.08 -54.54
CA LEU A 19 33.47 -16.31 -53.11
C LEU A 19 33.05 -15.10 -52.27
N VAL A 20 33.39 -13.88 -52.70
CA VAL A 20 32.94 -12.65 -52.03
C VAL A 20 31.42 -12.56 -52.03
N LEU A 21 30.77 -12.87 -53.14
CA LEU A 21 29.30 -12.85 -53.23
C LEU A 21 28.68 -13.86 -52.26
N VAL A 22 29.20 -15.10 -52.20
CA VAL A 22 28.71 -16.12 -51.28
C VAL A 22 28.88 -15.70 -49.82
N ILE A 23 30.03 -15.11 -49.45
CA ILE A 23 30.24 -14.60 -48.09
C ILE A 23 29.24 -13.49 -47.77
N VAL A 24 29.02 -12.54 -48.68
CA VAL A 24 28.05 -11.46 -48.47
C VAL A 24 26.63 -12.02 -48.30
N VAL A 25 26.22 -12.97 -49.14
CA VAL A 25 24.92 -13.64 -49.03
C VAL A 25 24.81 -14.39 -47.70
N LEU A 26 25.85 -15.09 -47.27
CA LEU A 26 25.86 -15.81 -46.00
C LEU A 26 25.75 -14.86 -44.80
N VAL A 27 26.48 -13.74 -44.80
CA VAL A 27 26.39 -12.72 -43.75
C VAL A 27 24.98 -12.14 -43.67
N ILE A 28 24.36 -11.84 -44.82
CA ILE A 28 22.98 -11.33 -44.88
C ILE A 28 22.00 -12.38 -44.34
N LEU A 29 22.12 -13.65 -44.75
CA LEU A 29 21.26 -14.73 -44.26
C LEU A 29 21.40 -14.93 -42.75
N THR A 30 22.64 -14.94 -42.23
CA THR A 30 22.89 -15.03 -40.78
C THR A 30 22.26 -13.86 -40.02
N ALA A 31 22.39 -12.63 -40.54
CA ALA A 31 21.77 -11.45 -39.93
C ALA A 31 20.24 -11.52 -39.94
N ILE A 32 19.63 -12.04 -41.01
CA ILE A 32 18.17 -12.25 -41.09
C ILE A 32 17.73 -13.31 -40.08
N VAL A 33 18.40 -14.46 -40.03
CA VAL A 33 18.08 -15.55 -39.08
C VAL A 33 18.21 -15.06 -37.64
N TRP A 34 19.27 -14.32 -37.31
CA TRP A 34 19.45 -13.75 -35.98
C TRP A 34 18.34 -12.75 -35.62
N ARG A 35 17.97 -11.84 -36.53
CA ARG A 35 16.86 -10.89 -36.29
C ARG A 35 15.52 -11.60 -36.10
N VAL A 36 15.21 -12.62 -36.92
CA VAL A 36 13.97 -13.38 -36.79
C VAL A 36 13.95 -14.17 -35.49
N SER A 37 15.06 -14.83 -35.12
CA SER A 37 15.16 -15.57 -33.86
C SER A 37 15.01 -14.66 -32.64
N SER A 38 15.65 -13.49 -32.65
CA SER A 38 15.52 -12.49 -31.59
C SER A 38 14.09 -11.96 -31.49
N ALA A 39 13.45 -11.63 -32.62
CA ALA A 39 12.06 -11.17 -32.64
C ALA A 39 11.07 -12.23 -32.13
N ILE A 40 11.25 -13.51 -32.52
CA ILE A 40 10.42 -14.62 -32.03
C ILE A 40 10.62 -14.81 -30.53
N SER A 41 11.87 -14.74 -30.03
CA SER A 41 12.15 -14.83 -28.60
C SER A 41 11.47 -13.72 -27.82
N GLN A 42 11.61 -12.47 -28.26
CA GLN A 42 10.95 -11.30 -27.64
C GLN A 42 9.42 -11.44 -27.67
N TRP A 43 8.84 -11.90 -28.78
CA TRP A 43 7.41 -12.14 -28.88
C TRP A 43 6.94 -13.24 -27.91
N LYS A 44 7.70 -14.34 -27.80
CA LYS A 44 7.41 -15.41 -26.83
C LYS A 44 7.48 -14.90 -25.38
N HIS A 45 8.47 -14.09 -25.02
CA HIS A 45 8.55 -13.49 -23.68
C HIS A 45 7.35 -12.58 -23.39
N ARG A 46 6.93 -11.75 -24.35
CA ARG A 46 5.74 -10.91 -24.21
C ARG A 46 4.46 -11.73 -24.06
N LEU A 47 4.33 -12.83 -24.82
CA LEU A 47 3.18 -13.72 -24.72
C LEU A 47 3.16 -14.44 -23.36
N GLN A 48 4.31 -14.92 -22.90
CA GLN A 48 4.44 -15.55 -21.58
C GLN A 48 4.10 -14.55 -20.47
N TYR A 49 4.66 -13.34 -20.50
CA TYR A 49 4.33 -12.28 -19.54
C TYR A 49 2.83 -11.96 -19.54
N ALA A 50 2.18 -11.90 -20.70
CA ALA A 50 0.74 -11.66 -20.77
C ALA A 50 -0.10 -12.78 -20.13
N ILE A 51 0.33 -14.03 -20.26
CA ILE A 51 -0.30 -15.19 -19.60
C ILE A 51 -0.07 -15.12 -18.09
N ASP A 52 1.18 -14.91 -17.68
CA ASP A 52 1.59 -14.78 -16.28
C ASP A 52 0.85 -13.63 -15.57
N TYR A 53 0.72 -12.47 -16.23
CA TYR A 53 -0.03 -11.33 -15.73
C TYR A 53 -1.53 -11.63 -15.56
N GLN A 54 -2.14 -12.33 -16.52
CA GLN A 54 -3.54 -12.75 -16.39
C GLN A 54 -3.73 -13.70 -15.19
N ASN A 55 -2.83 -14.67 -15.02
CA ASN A 55 -2.87 -15.59 -13.88
C ASN A 55 -2.72 -14.85 -12.55
N ALA A 56 -1.70 -13.99 -12.43
CA ALA A 56 -1.46 -13.15 -11.26
C ALA A 56 -2.69 -12.28 -10.95
N ARG A 57 -3.29 -11.63 -11.96
CA ARG A 57 -4.50 -10.82 -11.77
C ARG A 57 -5.69 -11.63 -11.27
N TYR A 58 -5.98 -12.79 -11.85
CA TYR A 58 -7.08 -13.64 -11.38
C TYR A 58 -6.85 -14.15 -9.97
N ALA A 59 -5.60 -14.46 -9.63
CA ALA A 59 -5.20 -14.86 -8.29
C ALA A 59 -5.36 -13.70 -7.29
N ALA A 60 -4.95 -12.48 -7.63
CA ALA A 60 -5.13 -11.29 -6.81
C ALA A 60 -6.63 -10.99 -6.56
N GLU A 61 -7.46 -11.02 -7.61
CA GLU A 61 -8.92 -10.84 -7.47
C GLU A 61 -9.56 -11.92 -6.59
N SER A 62 -9.06 -13.16 -6.66
CA SER A 62 -9.51 -14.27 -5.83
C SER A 62 -9.04 -14.14 -4.39
N GLY A 63 -7.79 -13.72 -4.18
CA GLY A 63 -7.21 -13.42 -2.88
C GLY A 63 -7.97 -12.30 -2.16
N ILE A 64 -8.36 -11.23 -2.86
CA ILE A 64 -9.21 -10.19 -2.28
C ILE A 64 -10.55 -10.76 -1.83
N LYS A 65 -11.21 -11.57 -2.66
CA LYS A 65 -12.50 -12.18 -2.29
C LYS A 65 -12.37 -13.08 -1.08
N TYR A 66 -11.30 -13.86 -1.01
CA TYR A 66 -10.99 -14.71 0.13
C TYR A 66 -10.78 -13.86 1.39
N ALA A 67 -9.90 -12.85 1.33
CA ALA A 67 -9.62 -11.98 2.46
C ALA A 67 -10.85 -11.22 2.96
N LEU A 68 -11.69 -10.70 2.06
CA LEU A 68 -12.95 -10.04 2.43
C LEU A 68 -13.97 -10.99 3.06
N ALA A 69 -13.91 -12.29 2.75
CA ALA A 69 -14.76 -13.29 3.36
C ALA A 69 -14.26 -13.72 4.75
N THR A 70 -12.94 -13.80 4.95
CA THR A 70 -12.33 -14.28 6.21
C THR A 70 -12.07 -13.17 7.22
N ILE A 71 -11.97 -11.90 6.80
CA ILE A 71 -11.66 -10.78 7.72
C ILE A 71 -12.72 -10.58 8.81
N GLY A 72 -13.95 -11.05 8.58
CA GLY A 72 -15.02 -11.08 9.56
C GLY A 72 -14.71 -11.95 10.78
N ASP A 73 -13.93 -13.02 10.58
CA ASP A 73 -13.61 -14.03 11.59
C ASP A 73 -12.31 -13.70 12.36
N ASN A 74 -11.50 -12.77 11.84
CA ASN A 74 -10.27 -12.33 12.47
C ASN A 74 -10.55 -11.28 13.55
N ASP A 75 -10.54 -11.70 14.81
CA ASP A 75 -10.54 -10.79 15.95
C ASP A 75 -9.16 -10.14 16.10
N VAL A 76 -9.06 -8.90 15.64
CA VAL A 76 -7.90 -8.04 15.81
C VAL A 76 -7.70 -7.74 17.30
N ASN A 77 -6.69 -8.36 17.90
CA ASN A 77 -6.35 -8.21 19.31
C ASN A 77 -4.96 -7.60 19.48
N TYR A 78 -4.82 -6.70 20.45
CA TYR A 78 -3.54 -6.11 20.82
C TYR A 78 -2.69 -7.10 21.60
N VAL A 79 -1.39 -7.15 21.27
CA VAL A 79 -0.42 -7.97 22.00
C VAL A 79 0.25 -7.10 23.07
N SER A 80 0.11 -7.47 24.34
CA SER A 80 0.83 -6.79 25.44
C SER A 80 2.31 -7.17 25.39
N ARG A 81 3.18 -6.16 25.47
CA ARG A 81 4.63 -6.29 25.30
C ARG A 81 5.41 -5.31 26.18
N PRO A 82 5.32 -5.44 27.50
CA PRO A 82 5.93 -4.46 28.42
C PRO A 82 7.46 -4.37 28.33
N ASN A 83 8.12 -5.41 27.79
CA ASN A 83 9.57 -5.53 27.75
C ASN A 83 10.19 -5.36 26.35
N GLU A 84 9.38 -5.12 25.31
CA GLU A 84 9.87 -4.96 23.93
C GLU A 84 10.02 -3.48 23.56
N PRO A 85 10.98 -3.12 22.68
CA PRO A 85 11.02 -1.78 22.09
C PRO A 85 9.74 -1.50 21.29
N ASP A 86 9.31 -0.24 21.26
CA ASP A 86 8.14 0.13 20.44
C ASP A 86 8.57 0.47 19.02
N PHE A 87 7.79 0.01 18.05
CA PHE A 87 8.03 0.32 16.64
C PHE A 87 7.97 1.82 16.34
N SER A 88 7.26 2.61 17.16
CA SER A 88 7.07 4.05 16.91
C SER A 88 8.36 4.85 16.85
N ASP A 89 9.36 4.45 17.63
CA ASP A 89 10.60 5.20 17.81
C ASP A 89 11.63 4.87 16.72
N LEU A 90 11.48 3.71 16.06
CA LEU A 90 12.38 3.23 15.02
C LEU A 90 12.50 4.22 13.86
N PHE A 91 11.38 4.87 13.53
CA PHE A 91 11.30 5.75 12.37
C PHE A 91 11.97 7.09 12.58
N THR A 92 12.16 7.51 13.84
CA THR A 92 12.87 8.76 14.18
C THR A 92 14.35 8.55 14.43
N MET A 93 14.78 7.31 14.65
CA MET A 93 16.18 6.98 14.92
C MET A 93 17.03 7.12 13.65
N SER A 94 18.25 7.63 13.81
CA SER A 94 19.28 7.47 12.78
C SER A 94 19.64 5.98 12.60
N ASP A 95 20.31 5.63 11.51
CA ASP A 95 20.71 4.24 11.28
C ASP A 95 21.70 3.74 12.34
N GLU A 96 22.57 4.62 12.82
CA GLU A 96 23.48 4.32 13.94
C GLU A 96 22.69 4.03 15.24
N GLU A 97 21.68 4.84 15.54
CA GLU A 97 20.82 4.66 16.71
C GLU A 97 19.97 3.39 16.59
N TYR A 98 19.43 3.12 15.40
CA TYR A 98 18.66 1.92 15.11
C TYR A 98 19.52 0.67 15.26
N ASN A 99 20.71 0.64 14.65
CA ASN A 99 21.65 -0.48 14.79
C ASN A 99 22.06 -0.70 16.24
N LEU A 100 22.39 0.37 16.97
CA LEU A 100 22.71 0.29 18.40
C LEU A 100 21.53 -0.25 19.22
N MET A 101 20.31 0.20 18.92
CA MET A 101 19.11 -0.30 19.58
C MET A 101 18.88 -1.79 19.26
N MET A 102 19.09 -2.21 18.01
CA MET A 102 18.98 -3.61 17.60
C MET A 102 20.04 -4.49 18.26
N GLU A 103 21.29 -4.02 18.38
CA GLU A 103 22.35 -4.70 19.12
C GLU A 103 22.01 -4.84 20.61
N GLN A 104 21.53 -3.76 21.24
CA GLN A 104 21.08 -3.78 22.64
C GLN A 104 19.91 -4.74 22.84
N TRP A 105 18.97 -4.75 21.89
CA TRP A 105 17.82 -5.64 21.91
C TRP A 105 18.23 -7.11 21.73
N ALA A 106 19.14 -7.40 20.80
CA ALA A 106 19.73 -8.72 20.61
C ALA A 106 20.43 -9.21 21.88
N ALA A 107 21.23 -8.34 22.51
CA ALA A 107 21.92 -8.64 23.76
C ALA A 107 20.94 -8.93 24.90
N GLN A 108 19.89 -8.10 25.05
CA GLN A 108 18.85 -8.30 26.05
C GLN A 108 18.15 -9.65 25.87
N LEU A 109 17.77 -9.98 24.63
CA LEU A 109 17.18 -11.28 24.32
C LEU A 109 18.13 -12.43 24.68
N GLY A 110 19.40 -12.34 24.28
CA GLY A 110 20.43 -13.32 24.65
C GLY A 110 20.51 -13.59 26.15
N THR A 111 20.52 -12.53 26.98
CA THR A 111 20.56 -12.69 28.45
C THR A 111 19.31 -13.34 29.04
N THR A 112 18.13 -13.08 28.47
CA THR A 112 16.87 -13.68 28.97
C THR A 112 16.78 -15.18 28.67
N PHE A 113 17.39 -15.66 27.59
CA PHE A 113 17.42 -17.08 27.24
C PHE A 113 18.30 -17.89 28.19
N ASP A 114 19.44 -17.35 28.61
CA ASP A 114 20.39 -18.04 29.50
C ASP A 114 19.87 -18.19 30.94
N ALA A 115 19.13 -17.19 31.45
CA ALA A 115 18.64 -17.19 32.83
C ALA A 115 17.50 -18.19 33.08
N ASN A 116 16.69 -18.50 32.06
CA ASN A 116 15.52 -19.36 32.22
C ASN A 116 15.74 -20.82 31.79
N GLY A 117 16.84 -21.16 31.10
CA GLY A 117 17.18 -22.55 30.74
C GLY A 117 16.12 -23.33 29.94
N ILE A 118 15.05 -22.65 29.48
CA ILE A 118 13.91 -23.24 28.79
C ILE A 118 14.12 -23.08 27.28
N SER A 119 14.43 -24.21 26.66
CA SER A 119 14.60 -24.43 25.24
C SER A 119 13.36 -24.08 24.39
N LYS A 120 13.55 -23.13 23.46
CA LYS A 120 13.15 -23.13 22.02
C LYS A 120 11.73 -23.48 21.54
N ASN A 121 10.66 -23.45 22.33
CA ASN A 121 9.33 -23.78 21.78
C ASN A 121 8.39 -22.59 21.48
N GLY A 122 8.79 -21.34 21.73
CA GLY A 122 7.90 -20.18 21.59
C GLY A 122 8.26 -19.16 20.50
N PHE A 123 9.48 -19.17 19.98
CA PHE A 123 9.89 -18.33 18.85
C PHE A 123 9.91 -19.22 17.62
N SER A 124 8.83 -19.20 16.84
CA SER A 124 8.65 -20.01 15.63
C SER A 124 9.72 -19.67 14.61
N THR A 125 10.83 -20.39 14.68
CA THR A 125 11.66 -20.62 13.51
C THR A 125 10.80 -21.42 12.55
N ILE A 126 10.44 -20.79 11.44
CA ILE A 126 9.93 -21.46 10.24
C ILE A 126 10.81 -22.67 10.01
N LYS A 127 10.23 -23.87 10.06
CA LYS A 127 10.94 -25.14 9.86
C LYS A 127 11.57 -25.11 8.47
N MET A 128 12.87 -24.84 8.39
CA MET A 128 13.65 -25.13 7.21
C MET A 128 13.69 -26.66 7.04
N ASN A 129 13.02 -27.14 5.99
CA ASN A 129 13.18 -28.49 5.47
C ASN A 129 14.63 -28.65 5.01
N ALA A 130 15.46 -29.28 5.83
CA ALA A 130 16.77 -29.76 5.44
C ALA A 130 16.61 -31.09 4.67
N ASP A 131 16.20 -30.99 3.41
CA ASP A 131 16.38 -32.06 2.41
C ASP A 131 16.52 -31.38 1.03
N SER A 132 17.74 -31.00 0.68
CA SER A 132 18.12 -30.67 -0.69
C SER A 132 19.58 -31.03 -0.91
N SER A 133 19.76 -32.19 -1.51
CA SER A 133 21.01 -32.73 -2.00
C SER A 133 21.58 -31.86 -3.10
N ASN A 134 22.72 -31.23 -2.79
CA ASN A 134 23.91 -31.06 -3.61
C ASN A 134 23.79 -31.40 -5.12
N ASP A 135 23.48 -30.40 -5.95
CA ASP A 135 23.81 -30.39 -7.38
C ASP A 135 24.54 -29.09 -7.72
N GLY A 136 25.86 -29.16 -7.71
CA GLY A 136 26.75 -28.04 -8.03
C GLY A 136 26.90 -27.88 -9.54
N ASN A 137 26.23 -26.90 -10.12
CA ASN A 137 26.71 -26.16 -11.30
C ASN A 137 25.87 -24.90 -11.56
N SER A 138 26.23 -23.74 -11.00
CA SER A 138 25.64 -22.45 -11.39
C SER A 138 26.74 -21.47 -11.80
N THR A 139 26.70 -21.10 -13.07
CA THR A 139 27.58 -20.15 -13.75
C THR A 139 27.30 -18.69 -13.34
N PRO A 140 28.30 -17.79 -13.30
CA PRO A 140 28.21 -16.44 -12.68
C PRO A 140 27.51 -15.37 -13.54
N SER A 141 26.62 -15.74 -14.46
CA SER A 141 26.11 -14.81 -15.49
C SER A 141 24.71 -14.23 -15.23
N SER A 142 24.05 -14.53 -14.10
CA SER A 142 22.68 -14.04 -13.81
C SER A 142 22.61 -12.75 -12.99
N MET A 143 23.70 -12.29 -12.35
CA MET A 143 23.65 -11.11 -11.46
C MET A 143 23.44 -9.78 -12.18
N MET A 144 23.66 -9.71 -13.50
CA MET A 144 23.61 -8.44 -14.23
C MET A 144 22.22 -8.09 -14.78
N THR A 145 21.26 -9.02 -14.74
CA THR A 145 19.86 -8.81 -15.18
C THR A 145 18.91 -8.37 -14.07
N ASP A 146 19.29 -8.54 -12.79
CA ASP A 146 18.39 -8.28 -11.66
C ASP A 146 18.47 -6.83 -11.14
N ILE A 147 19.41 -6.03 -11.65
CA ILE A 147 19.56 -4.60 -11.29
C ILE A 147 18.56 -3.72 -12.09
N GLU A 148 18.15 -4.14 -13.29
CA GLU A 148 17.17 -3.39 -14.10
C GLU A 148 15.73 -3.53 -13.57
N SER A 149 15.41 -4.57 -12.79
CA SER A 149 14.10 -4.74 -12.15
C SER A 149 13.90 -3.91 -10.88
N MET A 150 14.95 -3.30 -10.31
CA MET A 150 14.82 -2.40 -9.15
C MET A 150 14.10 -1.08 -9.47
N TYR A 151 14.07 -0.67 -10.74
CA TYR A 151 13.38 0.55 -11.18
C TYR A 151 12.00 0.28 -11.79
N ASP A 152 11.56 -0.98 -11.85
CA ASP A 152 10.24 -1.40 -12.32
C ASP A 152 9.38 -1.91 -11.15
N SER A 153 9.52 -1.27 -9.99
CA SER A 153 8.50 -1.29 -8.94
C SER A 153 7.29 -0.50 -9.46
N GLY A 154 6.54 -1.11 -10.38
CA GLY A 154 5.44 -0.49 -11.13
C GLY A 154 4.23 -0.05 -10.30
N ASP A 155 4.28 -0.19 -8.97
CA ASP A 155 3.25 0.28 -8.06
C ASP A 155 3.74 1.49 -7.26
N ILE A 156 3.46 2.68 -7.79
CA ILE A 156 3.73 3.98 -7.14
C ILE A 156 3.02 4.08 -5.78
N ASN A 157 1.96 3.30 -5.56
CA ASN A 157 1.21 3.31 -4.31
C ASN A 157 1.72 2.29 -3.29
N ASP A 158 2.71 1.46 -3.64
CA ASP A 158 3.29 0.47 -2.73
C ASP A 158 4.55 0.97 -2.01
N ALA A 159 4.34 1.89 -1.08
CA ALA A 159 5.37 2.34 -0.15
C ALA A 159 5.95 1.24 0.78
N ASN A 160 5.36 0.03 0.83
CA ASN A 160 5.90 -1.08 1.63
C ASN A 160 6.63 -2.13 0.79
N GLY A 161 6.50 -2.11 -0.54
CA GLY A 161 6.97 -3.17 -1.42
C GLY A 161 8.49 -3.34 -1.46
N LEU A 162 9.23 -2.25 -1.21
CA LEU A 162 10.69 -2.25 -1.12
C LEU A 162 11.20 -3.03 0.10
N ASP A 163 10.56 -2.87 1.26
CA ASP A 163 10.95 -3.57 2.50
C ASP A 163 10.91 -5.10 2.32
N ASP A 164 9.90 -5.63 1.63
CA ASP A 164 9.73 -7.07 1.41
C ASP A 164 10.66 -7.62 0.33
N TYR A 165 11.07 -6.79 -0.65
CA TYR A 165 12.04 -7.18 -1.66
C TYR A 165 13.44 -7.32 -1.04
N PHE A 166 13.88 -6.34 -0.24
CA PHE A 166 15.17 -6.45 0.46
C PHE A 166 15.16 -7.56 1.53
N ALA A 167 14.05 -7.74 2.25
CA ALA A 167 13.91 -8.87 3.17
C ALA A 167 14.02 -10.23 2.48
N ASN A 168 13.57 -10.35 1.22
CA ASN A 168 13.68 -11.58 0.43
C ASN A 168 15.01 -11.71 -0.35
N MET A 169 15.68 -10.60 -0.70
CA MET A 169 16.96 -10.62 -1.41
C MET A 169 18.16 -10.80 -0.47
N SER A 170 18.00 -10.50 0.83
CA SER A 170 19.00 -10.77 1.87
C SER A 170 19.14 -12.25 2.24
N TYR A 171 18.40 -13.16 1.60
CA TYR A 171 18.62 -14.61 1.71
C TYR A 171 19.78 -15.07 0.82
N ASP A 172 20.96 -14.45 0.90
CA ASP A 172 22.18 -15.15 0.48
C ASP A 172 22.52 -16.17 1.57
N TYR A 173 22.04 -17.39 1.36
CA TYR A 173 22.09 -18.56 2.25
C TYR A 173 23.51 -19.03 2.59
N ASN A 174 24.55 -18.29 2.19
CA ASN A 174 25.95 -18.71 2.29
C ASN A 174 26.72 -18.13 3.49
N ASP A 175 26.17 -17.19 4.27
CA ASP A 175 26.79 -16.81 5.55
C ASP A 175 26.20 -17.58 6.74
N VAL A 176 26.56 -18.87 6.80
CA VAL A 176 26.14 -19.84 7.83
C VAL A 176 26.63 -19.46 9.24
N ASN A 177 27.44 -18.41 9.39
CA ASN A 177 27.95 -17.96 10.68
C ASN A 177 27.16 -16.82 11.33
N ASP A 178 26.16 -16.23 10.65
CA ASP A 178 25.31 -15.18 11.23
C ASP A 178 23.87 -15.65 11.54
N ALA A 179 23.75 -16.90 11.98
CA ALA A 179 22.47 -17.58 12.25
C ALA A 179 21.63 -16.99 13.40
N ASN A 180 22.08 -15.91 14.06
CA ASN A 180 21.38 -15.30 15.20
C ASN A 180 20.85 -13.89 14.95
N THR A 181 21.27 -13.19 13.89
CA THR A 181 20.95 -11.76 13.71
C THR A 181 19.83 -11.54 12.69
N GLN A 182 19.61 -12.51 11.79
CA GLN A 182 18.74 -12.36 10.61
C GLN A 182 17.22 -12.37 10.86
N ASN A 183 16.74 -12.61 12.09
CA ASN A 183 15.29 -12.60 12.38
C ASN A 183 14.91 -11.65 13.52
N LEU A 184 15.80 -10.75 13.91
CA LEU A 184 15.47 -9.73 14.88
C LEU A 184 14.66 -8.64 14.18
N TYR A 185 13.34 -8.67 14.33
CA TYR A 185 12.49 -7.56 13.93
C TYR A 185 11.72 -7.05 15.13
N VAL A 186 11.48 -5.74 15.14
CA VAL A 186 10.62 -5.11 16.14
C VAL A 186 9.17 -5.32 15.71
N ARG A 187 8.42 -6.01 16.55
CA ARG A 187 7.02 -6.30 16.35
C ARG A 187 6.20 -5.01 16.29
N GLY A 188 5.08 -5.04 15.59
CA GLY A 188 4.06 -4.00 15.62
C GLY A 188 3.09 -4.19 16.80
N PRO A 189 2.07 -3.32 16.91
CA PRO A 189 1.13 -3.31 18.03
C PRO A 189 0.21 -4.55 18.08
N TYR A 190 0.06 -5.23 16.94
CA TYR A 190 -0.75 -6.43 16.79
C TYR A 190 0.09 -7.72 16.80
N GLY A 191 1.42 -7.62 16.94
CA GLY A 191 2.36 -8.74 16.83
C GLY A 191 3.20 -8.71 15.54
N PRO A 192 2.59 -8.75 14.34
CA PRO A 192 3.30 -8.60 13.07
C PRO A 192 4.02 -7.25 12.94
N LYS A 193 4.98 -7.13 12.02
CA LYS A 193 5.65 -5.84 11.71
C LYS A 193 4.60 -4.78 11.37
N TRP A 194 4.76 -3.57 11.90
CA TRP A 194 3.88 -2.45 11.53
C TRP A 194 4.03 -2.15 10.02
N PRO A 195 2.94 -1.90 9.26
CA PRO A 195 1.58 -1.58 9.70
C PRO A 195 0.59 -2.75 9.72
N TYR A 196 1.08 -3.99 9.72
CA TYR A 196 0.23 -5.18 9.61
C TYR A 196 -0.55 -5.48 10.89
N VAL A 197 -1.80 -5.89 10.70
CA VAL A 197 -2.74 -6.27 11.74
C VAL A 197 -2.68 -7.76 12.04
N THR A 198 -2.47 -8.57 11.01
CA THR A 198 -2.28 -10.01 11.09
C THR A 198 -1.02 -10.38 10.32
N GLU A 199 -0.42 -11.53 10.63
CA GLU A 199 0.71 -12.03 9.84
C GLU A 199 0.26 -12.18 8.38
N PRO A 200 1.08 -11.78 7.40
CA PRO A 200 0.75 -11.97 6.00
C PRO A 200 0.42 -13.43 5.71
N VAL A 201 -0.70 -13.66 5.04
CA VAL A 201 -1.15 -15.01 4.69
C VAL A 201 -0.65 -15.34 3.29
N GLU A 202 0.22 -16.32 3.20
CA GLU A 202 0.72 -16.84 1.92
C GLU A 202 -0.14 -18.03 1.45
N LEU A 203 -0.59 -17.98 0.21
CA LEU A 203 -1.43 -18.98 -0.45
C LEU A 203 -0.87 -19.30 -1.83
N ASP A 204 -0.87 -20.57 -2.20
CA ASP A 204 -0.53 -21.01 -3.56
C ASP A 204 -1.81 -21.28 -4.37
N PHE A 205 -1.96 -20.59 -5.49
CA PHE A 205 -3.03 -20.79 -6.47
C PHE A 205 -2.43 -21.35 -7.78
N GLY A 206 -2.26 -22.66 -7.84
CA GLY A 206 -1.57 -23.30 -8.95
C GLY A 206 -0.10 -22.91 -8.96
N ASP A 207 0.35 -22.24 -10.03
CA ASP A 207 1.72 -21.74 -10.18
C ASP A 207 1.89 -20.29 -9.67
N THR A 208 0.83 -19.70 -9.11
CA THR A 208 0.83 -18.31 -8.63
C THR A 208 0.89 -18.27 -7.10
N LYS A 209 1.85 -17.51 -6.57
CA LYS A 209 1.93 -17.22 -5.13
C LYS A 209 1.13 -15.98 -4.81
N VAL A 210 0.32 -16.03 -3.76
CA VAL A 210 -0.52 -14.92 -3.30
C VAL A 210 -0.23 -14.61 -1.85
N THR A 211 0.16 -13.37 -1.56
CA THR A 211 0.38 -12.85 -0.22
C THR A 211 -0.74 -11.88 0.12
N ILE A 212 -1.42 -12.10 1.25
CA ILE A 212 -2.52 -11.26 1.73
C ILE A 212 -2.09 -10.55 3.01
N GLU A 213 -2.12 -9.23 2.98
CA GLU A 213 -1.77 -8.35 4.09
C GLU A 213 -3.01 -7.57 4.53
N VAL A 214 -3.15 -7.39 5.85
CA VAL A 214 -4.19 -6.54 6.44
C VAL A 214 -3.52 -5.40 7.18
N ILE A 215 -3.84 -4.17 6.83
CA ILE A 215 -3.20 -2.95 7.31
C ILE A 215 -4.21 -2.09 8.06
N ASP A 216 -3.79 -1.53 9.20
CA ASP A 216 -4.61 -0.62 10.01
C ASP A 216 -4.54 0.81 9.48
N GLU A 217 -5.61 1.27 8.81
CA GLU A 217 -5.64 2.62 8.24
C GLU A 217 -5.86 3.69 9.30
N ASN A 218 -6.45 3.36 10.46
CA ASN A 218 -6.54 4.32 11.57
C ASN A 218 -5.17 4.54 12.25
N ALA A 219 -4.18 3.67 12.04
CA ALA A 219 -2.82 3.91 12.53
C ALA A 219 -2.08 5.03 11.76
N LYS A 220 -2.66 5.51 10.64
CA LYS A 220 -2.05 6.47 9.71
C LYS A 220 -2.66 7.86 9.87
N LEU A 221 -1.97 8.89 9.36
CA LEU A 221 -2.47 10.26 9.32
C LEU A 221 -3.66 10.37 8.35
N PRO A 222 -4.83 10.87 8.80
CA PRO A 222 -5.98 11.06 7.93
C PRO A 222 -5.81 12.28 7.01
N LEU A 223 -5.66 12.10 5.69
CA LEU A 223 -5.60 13.24 4.76
C LEU A 223 -6.92 14.03 4.67
N VAL A 224 -8.03 13.48 5.17
CA VAL A 224 -9.30 14.21 5.28
C VAL A 224 -9.14 15.50 6.12
N TRP A 225 -8.16 15.54 7.02
CA TRP A 225 -7.84 16.70 7.85
C TRP A 225 -7.35 17.89 7.01
N GLY A 226 -6.60 17.64 5.94
CA GLY A 226 -6.10 18.68 5.04
C GLY A 226 -7.19 19.32 4.17
N ILE A 227 -8.28 18.60 3.90
CA ILE A 227 -9.38 19.06 3.02
C ILE A 227 -10.65 19.51 3.77
N SER A 228 -10.61 19.53 5.11
CA SER A 228 -11.78 19.86 5.93
C SER A 228 -12.37 21.24 5.60
N SER A 229 -13.71 21.29 5.57
CA SER A 229 -14.48 22.52 5.33
C SER A 229 -14.79 23.30 6.60
N ASP A 230 -14.59 22.71 7.78
CA ASP A 230 -14.97 23.30 9.05
C ASP A 230 -14.02 24.44 9.45
N GLU A 231 -14.46 25.70 9.33
CA GLU A 231 -13.62 26.89 9.58
C GLU A 231 -12.97 26.91 10.97
N LYS A 232 -13.67 26.37 11.98
CA LYS A 232 -13.17 26.32 13.36
C LYS A 232 -11.92 25.47 13.52
N VAL A 233 -11.82 24.41 12.73
CA VAL A 233 -10.75 23.40 12.87
C VAL A 233 -9.79 23.42 11.69
N LYS A 234 -10.13 24.08 10.59
CA LYS A 234 -9.34 24.09 9.35
C LYS A 234 -7.86 24.47 9.57
N ALA A 235 -7.61 25.52 10.35
CA ALA A 235 -6.24 25.98 10.60
C ALA A 235 -5.43 24.93 11.39
N GLU A 236 -6.08 24.33 12.38
CA GLU A 236 -5.53 23.29 13.23
C GLU A 236 -5.23 22.03 12.39
N THR A 237 -6.23 21.46 11.72
CA THR A 237 -6.09 20.22 10.94
C THR A 237 -5.06 20.35 9.82
N LYS A 238 -4.97 21.53 9.18
CA LYS A 238 -3.92 21.83 8.20
C LYS A 238 -2.54 21.85 8.84
N ALA A 239 -2.39 22.44 10.03
CA ALA A 239 -1.11 22.45 10.74
C ALA A 239 -0.64 21.03 11.11
N ALA A 240 -1.56 20.14 11.50
CA ALA A 240 -1.23 18.74 11.78
C ALA A 240 -0.68 18.01 10.53
N VAL A 241 -1.23 18.26 9.34
CA VAL A 241 -0.71 17.70 8.08
C VAL A 241 0.68 18.26 7.77
N VAL A 242 0.88 19.57 7.91
CA VAL A 242 2.20 20.19 7.67
C VAL A 242 3.26 19.63 8.63
N ILE A 243 2.96 19.59 9.93
CA ILE A 243 3.87 19.05 10.95
C ILE A 243 4.18 17.57 10.68
N PHE A 244 3.19 16.79 10.24
CA PHE A 244 3.44 15.41 9.84
C PHE A 244 4.45 15.34 8.68
N CYS A 245 4.27 16.13 7.62
CA CYS A 245 5.18 16.15 6.49
C CYS A 245 6.59 16.61 6.88
N GLU A 246 6.71 17.60 7.77
CA GLU A 246 7.99 18.04 8.34
C GLU A 246 8.69 16.91 9.12
N TRP A 247 7.94 16.12 9.90
CA TRP A 247 8.47 14.94 10.59
C TRP A 247 8.92 13.83 9.64
N MET A 248 8.27 13.70 8.48
CA MET A 248 8.72 12.84 7.40
C MET A 248 9.83 13.48 6.55
N GLN A 249 10.49 14.53 7.07
CA GLN A 249 11.57 15.29 6.44
C GLN A 249 11.26 15.78 5.01
N MET A 250 9.97 15.96 4.68
CA MET A 250 9.58 16.55 3.41
C MET A 250 10.02 18.01 3.36
N THR A 251 10.50 18.46 2.21
CA THR A 251 10.90 19.86 2.05
C THR A 251 9.67 20.76 1.90
N GLN A 252 9.79 22.05 2.23
CA GLN A 252 8.68 22.99 2.02
C GLN A 252 8.21 23.04 0.56
N SER A 253 9.14 22.81 -0.40
CA SER A 253 8.82 22.72 -1.83
C SER A 253 7.94 21.52 -2.19
N ASP A 254 7.90 20.47 -1.38
CA ASP A 254 7.04 19.29 -1.58
C ASP A 254 5.73 19.43 -0.78
N ILE A 255 5.79 20.06 0.40
CA ILE A 255 4.62 20.30 1.25
C ILE A 255 3.65 21.31 0.62
N ASP A 256 4.15 22.40 0.05
CA ASP A 256 3.31 23.44 -0.54
C ASP A 256 2.43 22.93 -1.71
N PRO A 257 2.96 22.17 -2.70
CA PRO A 257 2.16 21.50 -3.71
C PRO A 257 1.10 20.57 -3.15
N LEU A 258 1.47 19.70 -2.20
CA LEU A 258 0.53 18.78 -1.55
C LEU A 258 -0.66 19.55 -0.93
N ILE A 259 -0.36 20.59 -0.15
CA ILE A 259 -1.38 21.42 0.50
C ILE A 259 -2.26 22.15 -0.53
N LYS A 260 -1.68 22.55 -1.67
CA LYS A 260 -2.41 23.16 -2.78
C LYS A 260 -3.35 22.15 -3.45
N GLU A 261 -2.86 20.94 -3.76
CA GLU A 261 -3.65 19.86 -4.33
C GLU A 261 -4.84 19.48 -3.43
N LEU A 262 -4.61 19.38 -2.12
CA LEU A 262 -5.69 19.18 -1.13
C LEU A 262 -6.70 20.36 -1.15
N GLY A 263 -6.22 21.58 -1.39
CA GLY A 263 -7.07 22.75 -1.63
C GLY A 263 -7.94 22.61 -2.88
N ASP A 264 -7.36 22.19 -4.00
CA ASP A 264 -8.05 22.00 -5.28
C ASP A 264 -9.09 20.86 -5.19
N ILE A 265 -8.75 19.76 -4.50
CA ILE A 265 -9.67 18.64 -4.21
C ILE A 265 -10.89 19.12 -3.42
N LYS A 266 -10.68 20.02 -2.45
CA LYS A 266 -11.76 20.59 -1.65
C LYS A 266 -12.75 21.42 -2.49
N GLU A 267 -12.29 22.06 -3.56
CA GLU A 267 -13.17 22.81 -4.47
C GLU A 267 -14.10 21.88 -5.26
N ILE A 268 -13.63 20.67 -5.58
CA ILE A 268 -14.42 19.64 -6.26
C ILE A 268 -15.48 19.07 -5.33
N LYS A 269 -15.09 18.75 -4.10
CA LYS A 269 -16.00 18.20 -3.10
C LYS A 269 -15.61 18.61 -1.69
N THR A 270 -16.57 19.14 -0.96
CA THR A 270 -16.40 19.47 0.45
C THR A 270 -16.55 18.22 1.32
N PHE A 271 -15.59 18.06 2.24
CA PHE A 271 -15.61 17.04 3.28
C PHE A 271 -15.64 17.74 4.65
N SER A 272 -16.42 17.19 5.59
CA SER A 272 -16.34 17.54 7.01
C SER A 272 -15.50 16.47 7.70
N VAL A 273 -14.82 16.86 8.78
CA VAL A 273 -14.02 15.92 9.60
C VAL A 273 -14.88 14.76 10.06
N GLU A 274 -16.08 15.06 10.57
CA GLU A 274 -17.06 14.04 10.91
C GLU A 274 -17.85 13.69 9.65
N LEU A 275 -17.55 12.56 9.02
CA LEU A 275 -18.28 12.05 7.85
C LEU A 275 -19.70 11.61 8.24
N LYS A 276 -20.55 12.56 8.61
CA LYS A 276 -21.97 12.34 8.93
C LYS A 276 -22.75 12.06 7.65
N SER A 277 -23.84 11.30 7.79
CA SER A 277 -24.75 11.03 6.67
C SER A 277 -25.38 12.34 6.19
N VAL A 278 -25.23 12.65 4.90
CA VAL A 278 -25.84 13.85 4.32
C VAL A 278 -27.22 13.50 3.77
N VAL A 279 -28.23 14.29 4.17
CA VAL A 279 -29.59 14.21 3.61
C VAL A 279 -29.61 15.04 2.33
N THR A 280 -29.60 14.37 1.17
CA THR A 280 -29.71 15.05 -0.12
C THR A 280 -31.18 15.22 -0.47
N VAL A 281 -31.59 16.46 -0.69
CA VAL A 281 -32.95 16.81 -1.09
C VAL A 281 -33.00 16.84 -2.62
N SER A 282 -33.55 15.81 -3.25
CA SER A 282 -33.70 15.77 -4.72
C SER A 282 -35.17 15.91 -5.13
N ALA A 283 -35.45 16.76 -6.12
CA ALA A 283 -36.77 16.88 -6.70
C ALA A 283 -36.92 15.85 -7.81
N GLN A 284 -37.60 14.74 -7.53
CA GLN A 284 -37.90 13.75 -8.57
C GLN A 284 -39.21 14.11 -9.30
N PRO A 285 -39.22 14.09 -10.65
CA PRO A 285 -40.45 14.22 -11.40
C PRO A 285 -41.34 13.01 -11.09
N LYS A 286 -42.61 13.25 -10.74
CA LYS A 286 -43.60 12.17 -10.56
C LYS A 286 -43.71 11.39 -11.87
N THR A 287 -43.14 10.19 -11.92
CA THR A 287 -43.37 9.24 -13.01
C THR A 287 -44.85 8.85 -12.99
N ALA A 288 -45.53 9.06 -14.11
CA ALA A 288 -46.97 8.79 -14.27
C ALA A 288 -47.26 7.28 -14.43
N SER A 289 -46.66 6.44 -13.60
CA SER A 289 -46.83 4.98 -13.62
C SER A 289 -47.72 4.55 -12.46
N ASP A 290 -49.03 4.67 -12.62
CA ASP A 290 -50.06 3.83 -11.96
C ASP A 290 -51.48 4.21 -12.44
N ALA A 291 -51.65 4.39 -13.75
CA ALA A 291 -52.98 4.61 -14.37
C ALA A 291 -53.56 3.34 -15.02
N ASN A 292 -52.95 2.18 -14.82
CA ASN A 292 -53.44 0.91 -15.36
C ASN A 292 -53.86 -0.04 -14.23
N ASN A 293 -55.05 0.18 -13.66
CA ASN A 293 -56.06 -0.88 -13.54
C ASN A 293 -57.33 -0.37 -12.84
N THR A 294 -58.47 -0.79 -13.41
CA THR A 294 -59.86 -0.63 -12.96
C THR A 294 -60.57 0.70 -13.27
N SER A 295 -61.20 0.77 -14.44
CA SER A 295 -62.67 0.71 -14.54
C SER A 295 -63.14 1.00 -15.96
N ALA A 296 -63.58 -0.04 -16.64
CA ALA A 296 -64.40 0.06 -17.83
C ALA A 296 -65.75 0.72 -17.46
N ALA A 297 -66.26 1.52 -18.40
CA ALA A 297 -67.62 2.06 -18.49
C ALA A 297 -67.99 3.27 -17.59
N ARG A 298 -67.85 4.48 -18.16
CA ARG A 298 -69.04 5.27 -18.59
C ARG A 298 -68.67 6.50 -19.43
N ARG A 299 -69.63 6.84 -20.28
CA ARG A 299 -69.58 7.71 -21.46
C ARG A 299 -69.55 9.21 -21.15
N ARG A 300 -68.95 9.95 -22.10
CA ARG A 300 -69.32 11.27 -22.66
C ARG A 300 -69.60 12.41 -21.66
N ALA A 301 -68.63 13.31 -21.52
CA ALA A 301 -68.84 14.75 -21.73
C ALA A 301 -67.50 15.47 -21.89
N SER A 302 -67.30 16.12 -23.03
CA SER A 302 -66.21 17.06 -23.27
C SER A 302 -66.31 18.26 -22.34
N ARG A 303 -65.26 18.57 -21.58
CA ARG A 303 -64.96 19.95 -21.12
C ARG A 303 -63.54 20.03 -20.53
N ARG A 304 -62.68 20.75 -21.26
CA ARG A 304 -61.44 21.43 -20.82
C ARG A 304 -60.64 20.73 -19.70
N ALA A 305 -59.67 19.92 -20.10
CA ALA A 305 -58.59 19.48 -19.23
C ALA A 305 -57.68 20.67 -18.88
N SER A 306 -57.91 21.28 -17.73
CA SER A 306 -56.95 22.15 -17.07
C SER A 306 -55.71 21.32 -16.75
N SER A 307 -54.60 21.62 -17.44
CA SER A 307 -53.27 21.07 -17.16
C SER A 307 -52.85 21.45 -15.74
N ARG A 308 -53.25 20.65 -14.75
CA ARG A 308 -52.72 20.74 -13.38
C ARG A 308 -51.28 20.23 -13.43
N ARG A 309 -50.34 21.16 -13.53
CA ARG A 309 -48.89 20.92 -13.40
C ARG A 309 -48.68 20.22 -12.06
N ALA A 310 -48.38 18.92 -12.08
CA ALA A 310 -48.12 18.15 -10.87
C ALA A 310 -46.95 18.82 -10.15
N LYS A 311 -47.17 19.24 -8.89
CA LYS A 311 -46.09 19.79 -8.08
C LYS A 311 -45.03 18.69 -7.92
N PRO A 312 -43.75 18.97 -8.21
CA PRO A 312 -42.67 18.01 -7.99
C PRO A 312 -42.70 17.58 -6.52
N GLN A 313 -42.59 16.28 -6.29
CA GLN A 313 -42.48 15.75 -4.94
C GLN A 313 -41.01 15.73 -4.56
N THR A 314 -40.67 16.50 -3.54
CA THR A 314 -39.32 16.49 -2.97
C THR A 314 -39.13 15.18 -2.22
N VAL A 315 -38.18 14.36 -2.66
CA VAL A 315 -37.78 13.13 -1.95
C VAL A 315 -36.45 13.41 -1.27
N GLN A 316 -36.45 13.30 0.05
CA GLN A 316 -35.22 13.32 0.83
C GLN A 316 -34.58 11.94 0.74
N GLN A 317 -33.39 11.86 0.15
CA GLN A 317 -32.61 10.63 0.11
C GLN A 317 -31.38 10.82 1.01
N THR A 318 -31.35 10.08 2.12
CA THR A 318 -30.19 10.07 3.02
C THR A 318 -29.11 9.20 2.40
N ARG A 319 -27.95 9.79 2.07
CA ARG A 319 -26.79 9.03 1.62
C ARG A 319 -26.08 8.44 2.85
N PRO A 320 -25.75 7.14 2.85
CA PRO A 320 -25.03 6.55 3.97
C PRO A 320 -23.61 7.13 4.07
N GLN A 321 -23.04 7.15 5.28
CA GLN A 321 -21.70 7.69 5.55
C GLN A 321 -20.62 7.06 4.66
N ILE A 322 -20.70 5.75 4.43
CA ILE A 322 -19.79 5.00 3.55
C ILE A 322 -19.73 5.57 2.14
N GLY A 323 -20.80 6.22 1.66
CA GLY A 323 -20.82 6.87 0.36
C GLY A 323 -19.89 8.08 0.29
N HIS A 324 -19.68 8.80 1.40
CA HIS A 324 -18.73 9.91 1.45
C HIS A 324 -17.28 9.41 1.47
N THR A 325 -17.02 8.36 2.25
CA THR A 325 -15.73 7.67 2.28
C THR A 325 -15.36 7.12 0.90
N MET A 326 -16.28 6.48 0.19
CA MET A 326 -16.03 5.97 -1.17
C MET A 326 -15.65 7.08 -2.13
N ASP A 327 -16.33 8.22 -2.08
CA ASP A 327 -16.00 9.36 -2.94
C ASP A 327 -14.65 9.98 -2.56
N PHE A 328 -14.32 10.03 -1.27
CA PHE A 328 -13.00 10.46 -0.80
C PHE A 328 -11.91 9.56 -1.37
N ALA A 329 -12.00 8.24 -1.14
CA ALA A 329 -11.02 7.27 -1.62
C ALA A 329 -10.83 7.36 -3.14
N LYS A 330 -11.93 7.50 -3.91
CA LYS A 330 -11.85 7.69 -5.36
C LYS A 330 -11.05 8.92 -5.78
N ILE A 331 -11.14 10.03 -5.04
CA ILE A 331 -10.41 11.26 -5.35
C ILE A 331 -8.95 11.13 -4.90
N MET A 332 -8.70 10.54 -3.74
CA MET A 332 -7.34 10.39 -3.20
C MET A 332 -6.48 9.41 -3.99
N HIS A 333 -7.11 8.42 -4.64
CA HIS A 333 -6.44 7.50 -5.57
C HIS A 333 -6.56 7.95 -7.04
N SER A 334 -6.95 9.20 -7.28
CA SER A 334 -6.96 9.81 -8.62
C SER A 334 -5.66 10.58 -8.86
N PRO A 335 -5.32 10.93 -10.12
CA PRO A 335 -4.11 11.70 -10.42
C PRO A 335 -4.17 13.17 -9.97
N MET A 336 -5.12 13.53 -9.10
CA MET A 336 -5.21 14.86 -8.49
C MET A 336 -4.24 15.05 -7.32
N LEU A 337 -3.71 13.95 -6.80
CA LEU A 337 -2.71 13.94 -5.74
C LEU A 337 -1.42 13.34 -6.31
N ASP A 338 -0.30 14.04 -6.12
CA ASP A 338 1.00 13.51 -6.49
C ASP A 338 1.47 12.47 -5.46
N LEU A 339 1.06 11.22 -5.70
CA LEU A 339 1.45 10.07 -4.88
C LEU A 339 2.92 9.70 -5.06
N GLU A 340 3.56 10.09 -6.18
CA GLU A 340 4.98 9.81 -6.42
C GLU A 340 5.85 10.58 -5.41
N THR A 341 5.59 11.87 -5.24
CA THR A 341 6.30 12.70 -4.24
C THR A 341 6.12 12.15 -2.81
N LEU A 342 4.94 11.61 -2.48
CA LEU A 342 4.69 10.98 -1.18
C LEU A 342 5.35 9.61 -1.02
N ALA A 343 5.53 8.87 -2.12
CA ALA A 343 6.17 7.57 -2.17
C ALA A 343 7.71 7.65 -2.15
N MET A 344 8.28 8.83 -2.43
CA MET A 344 9.72 9.04 -2.35
C MET A 344 10.25 8.69 -0.95
N PRO A 345 11.35 7.91 -0.87
CA PRO A 345 11.94 7.56 0.41
C PRO A 345 12.54 8.82 1.05
N VAL A 346 12.28 8.97 2.35
CA VAL A 346 12.73 10.11 3.16
C VAL A 346 14.24 10.10 3.31
N ASN A 347 14.80 8.91 3.53
CA ASN A 347 16.24 8.70 3.59
C ASN A 347 16.71 8.07 2.26
N GLN A 348 17.85 8.51 1.75
CA GLN A 348 18.50 7.88 0.58
C GLN A 348 19.30 6.63 0.96
N ASP A 349 19.14 6.15 2.20
CA ASP A 349 19.90 5.03 2.73
C ASP A 349 19.41 3.72 2.09
N GLU A 350 20.35 2.86 1.68
CA GLU A 350 20.06 1.58 1.02
C GLU A 350 19.22 0.64 1.90
N ASN A 351 19.30 0.80 3.22
CA ASN A 351 18.71 -0.13 4.18
C ASN A 351 17.29 0.25 4.63
N ARG A 352 16.81 1.47 4.35
CA ARG A 352 15.53 1.97 4.85
C ARG A 352 14.77 2.77 3.81
N SER A 353 13.75 2.14 3.24
CA SER A 353 12.83 2.76 2.28
C SER A 353 11.56 3.27 2.94
N GLU A 354 11.69 4.15 3.95
CA GLU A 354 10.52 4.77 4.59
C GLU A 354 10.04 5.98 3.77
N SER A 355 8.74 6.04 3.46
CA SER A 355 8.13 7.17 2.72
C SER A 355 6.91 7.73 3.44
N ALA A 356 6.54 8.98 3.16
CA ALA A 356 5.37 9.62 3.78
C ALA A 356 4.06 8.89 3.47
N LEU A 357 3.95 8.31 2.27
CA LEU A 357 2.77 7.58 1.80
C LEU A 357 2.42 6.39 2.69
N LYS A 358 3.42 5.69 3.24
CA LYS A 358 3.24 4.55 4.17
C LYS A 358 2.44 4.93 5.42
N TYR A 359 2.56 6.18 5.86
CA TYR A 359 1.97 6.71 7.09
C TYR A 359 0.73 7.58 6.85
N ILE A 360 0.27 7.68 5.60
CA ILE A 360 -0.89 8.45 5.19
C ILE A 360 -2.05 7.51 4.86
N SER A 361 -3.24 7.83 5.37
CA SER A 361 -4.48 7.13 4.99
C SER A 361 -5.14 7.79 3.80
N LEU A 362 -5.35 6.98 2.75
CA LEU A 362 -6.08 7.35 1.53
C LEU A 362 -7.55 6.88 1.53
N TRP A 363 -7.94 6.07 2.52
CA TRP A 363 -9.25 5.41 2.56
C TRP A 363 -10.33 6.19 3.31
N GLY A 364 -10.05 7.43 3.72
CA GLY A 364 -11.04 8.33 4.32
C GLY A 364 -11.29 8.06 5.79
N THR A 365 -10.24 7.63 6.52
CA THR A 365 -10.24 7.70 7.98
C THR A 365 -10.44 9.14 8.43
N ASP A 366 -11.03 9.34 9.60
CA ASP A 366 -11.19 10.64 10.24
C ASP A 366 -10.47 10.73 11.59
N LYS A 367 -10.07 9.58 12.15
CA LYS A 367 -9.45 9.45 13.46
C LYS A 367 -8.21 8.58 13.45
N VAL A 368 -7.27 8.95 14.30
CA VAL A 368 -6.03 8.23 14.56
C VAL A 368 -6.22 7.26 15.72
N ASN A 369 -5.85 6.00 15.53
CA ASN A 369 -5.83 5.00 16.59
C ASN A 369 -4.54 5.13 17.42
N ILE A 370 -4.70 5.61 18.66
CA ILE A 370 -3.59 5.85 19.60
C ILE A 370 -2.80 4.59 19.96
N ASN A 371 -3.44 3.42 19.90
CA ASN A 371 -2.81 2.15 20.26
C ASN A 371 -1.83 1.69 19.18
N THR A 372 -2.02 2.15 17.93
CA THR A 372 -1.31 1.61 16.77
C THR A 372 -0.58 2.64 15.93
N ALA A 373 -0.89 3.91 16.11
CA ALA A 373 -0.22 4.99 15.40
C ALA A 373 1.25 5.09 15.82
N PRO A 374 2.18 5.29 14.87
CA PRO A 374 3.57 5.59 15.18
C PRO A 374 3.71 7.01 15.76
N ARG A 375 4.90 7.32 16.28
CA ARG A 375 5.20 8.56 17.00
C ARG A 375 4.83 9.79 16.20
N ASN A 376 5.30 9.87 14.95
CA ASN A 376 5.12 11.04 14.09
C ASN A 376 3.63 11.33 13.86
N VAL A 377 2.82 10.28 13.65
CA VAL A 377 1.37 10.40 13.50
C VAL A 377 0.70 10.86 14.80
N LEU A 378 1.15 10.35 15.96
CA LEU A 378 0.66 10.82 17.26
C LEU A 378 1.02 12.29 17.52
N GLU A 379 2.26 12.70 17.27
CA GLU A 379 2.69 14.09 17.47
C GLU A 379 1.88 15.05 16.60
N SER A 380 1.65 14.70 15.34
CA SER A 380 0.77 15.46 14.46
C SER A 380 -0.68 15.50 14.98
N ALA A 381 -1.22 14.37 15.45
CA ALA A 381 -2.57 14.30 16.00
C ALA A 381 -2.75 15.08 17.31
N PHE A 382 -1.69 15.25 18.12
CA PHE A 382 -1.75 15.98 19.40
C PHE A 382 -1.24 17.42 19.31
N THR A 383 -0.84 17.88 18.12
CA THR A 383 -0.47 19.28 17.88
C THR A 383 -1.56 20.25 18.35
N PHE A 384 -2.84 19.88 18.20
CA PHE A 384 -3.99 20.70 18.62
C PHE A 384 -4.04 20.98 20.14
N GLY A 385 -3.53 20.03 20.92
CA GLY A 385 -3.61 20.05 22.39
C GLY A 385 -2.49 20.86 23.05
N GLY A 386 -1.37 21.08 22.36
CA GLY A 386 -0.11 21.51 22.96
C GLY A 386 0.66 20.35 23.60
N ASP A 387 1.97 20.49 23.80
CA ASP A 387 2.87 19.45 24.34
C ASP A 387 2.84 18.11 23.56
N ALA A 388 2.61 18.15 22.25
CA ALA A 388 2.42 16.99 21.37
C ALA A 388 3.46 15.88 21.59
N THR A 389 4.75 16.22 21.60
CA THR A 389 5.87 15.28 21.81
C THR A 389 5.78 14.57 23.17
N LYS A 390 5.47 15.31 24.25
CA LYS A 390 5.35 14.72 25.60
C LYS A 390 4.11 13.83 25.72
N ILE A 391 3.02 14.21 25.06
CA ILE A 391 1.79 13.42 25.04
C ILE A 391 2.02 12.12 24.25
N ALA A 392 2.63 12.20 23.08
CA ALA A 392 2.98 11.03 22.28
C ALA A 392 3.90 10.08 23.06
N ASP A 393 4.96 10.60 23.70
CA ASP A 393 5.84 9.83 24.58
C ASP A 393 5.09 9.11 25.70
N ALA A 394 4.19 9.83 26.37
CA ALA A 394 3.41 9.27 27.48
C ALA A 394 2.44 8.18 26.99
N ILE A 395 1.79 8.39 25.83
CA ILE A 395 0.91 7.40 25.20
C ILE A 395 1.70 6.15 24.81
N ILE A 396 2.88 6.31 24.20
CA ILE A 396 3.74 5.19 23.79
C ILE A 396 4.20 4.39 25.02
N LYS A 397 4.60 5.06 26.11
CA LYS A 397 5.00 4.38 27.35
C LYS A 397 3.84 3.61 28.00
N GLU A 398 2.67 4.23 28.11
CA GLU A 398 1.51 3.62 28.76
C GLU A 398 0.94 2.45 27.93
N ARG A 399 0.86 2.58 26.59
CA ARG A 399 0.32 1.51 25.73
C ARG A 399 1.20 0.26 25.69
N ARG A 400 2.52 0.39 25.95
CA ARG A 400 3.42 -0.77 26.12
C ARG A 400 3.00 -1.65 27.31
N ILE A 401 2.46 -1.04 28.36
CA ILE A 401 1.98 -1.72 29.56
C ILE A 401 0.62 -2.37 29.26
N GLU A 402 -0.38 -1.55 28.93
CA GLU A 402 -1.72 -2.00 28.58
C GLU A 402 -2.32 -1.06 27.53
N PRO A 403 -2.85 -1.59 26.41
CA PRO A 403 -3.57 -0.80 25.41
C PRO A 403 -4.75 -0.04 26.03
N PHE A 404 -4.97 1.19 25.55
CA PHE A 404 -6.08 2.01 26.02
C PHE A 404 -7.42 1.41 25.57
N LYS A 405 -8.40 1.35 26.47
CA LYS A 405 -9.73 0.79 26.17
C LYS A 405 -10.60 1.74 25.36
N ASP A 406 -10.53 3.02 25.71
CA ASP A 406 -11.24 4.12 25.07
C ASP A 406 -10.47 5.43 25.26
N VAL A 407 -10.94 6.51 24.62
CA VAL A 407 -10.28 7.82 24.69
C VAL A 407 -10.33 8.43 26.10
N ASN A 408 -11.32 8.10 26.92
CA ASN A 408 -11.40 8.61 28.29
C ASN A 408 -10.40 7.90 29.22
N ASP A 409 -10.03 6.66 28.92
CA ASP A 409 -8.98 5.92 29.62
C ASP A 409 -7.65 6.67 29.52
N ILE A 410 -7.34 7.27 28.36
CA ILE A 410 -6.17 8.14 28.18
C ILE A 410 -6.20 9.31 29.16
N SER A 411 -7.31 10.06 29.21
CA SER A 411 -7.45 11.22 30.10
C SER A 411 -7.29 10.85 31.57
N LYS A 412 -7.72 9.64 31.95
CA LYS A 412 -7.58 9.13 33.32
C LYS A 412 -6.15 8.75 33.68
N ARG A 413 -5.42 8.10 32.76
CA ARG A 413 -4.03 7.67 32.98
C ARG A 413 -3.06 8.85 32.87
N LEU A 414 -3.32 9.77 31.95
CA LEU A 414 -2.49 10.93 31.64
C LEU A 414 -3.11 12.24 32.17
N MET A 415 -3.36 12.28 33.48
CA MET A 415 -4.09 13.41 34.10
C MET A 415 -3.46 14.78 33.84
N SER A 416 -2.12 14.85 33.74
CA SER A 416 -1.37 16.08 33.43
C SER A 416 -1.71 16.68 32.06
N TYR A 417 -2.23 15.89 31.12
CA TYR A 417 -2.52 16.29 29.75
C TYR A 417 -4.02 16.29 29.42
N THR A 418 -4.90 16.15 30.42
CA THR A 418 -6.36 16.03 30.23
C THR A 418 -6.93 17.14 29.34
N GLY A 419 -6.56 18.40 29.58
CA GLY A 419 -7.06 19.53 28.79
C GLY A 419 -6.62 19.51 27.32
N SER A 420 -5.45 18.95 27.03
CA SER A 420 -4.94 18.76 25.67
C SER A 420 -5.61 17.57 24.98
N ILE A 421 -5.76 16.46 25.71
CA ILE A 421 -6.44 15.24 25.24
C ILE A 421 -7.91 15.52 24.92
N ASP A 422 -8.60 16.28 25.76
CA ASP A 422 -10.02 16.62 25.56
C ASP A 422 -10.25 17.42 24.27
N LYS A 423 -9.30 18.29 23.89
CA LYS A 423 -9.33 18.99 22.58
C LYS A 423 -9.10 18.05 21.41
N CYS A 424 -8.26 17.03 21.59
CA CYS A 424 -7.91 16.08 20.53
C CYS A 424 -8.93 14.94 20.38
N LYS A 425 -9.84 14.77 21.35
CA LYS A 425 -10.85 13.70 21.41
C LYS A 425 -11.65 13.46 20.12
N PRO A 426 -12.02 14.49 19.31
CA PRO A 426 -12.69 14.26 18.03
C PRO A 426 -11.82 13.57 16.97
N TYR A 427 -10.49 13.67 17.08
CA TYR A 427 -9.51 13.24 16.07
C TYR A 427 -8.82 11.91 16.43
N ILE A 428 -9.09 11.36 17.60
CA ILE A 428 -8.44 10.15 18.09
C ILE A 428 -9.45 9.07 18.46
N THR A 429 -9.01 7.82 18.36
CA THR A 429 -9.75 6.62 18.75
C THR A 429 -8.80 5.63 19.41
N ALA A 430 -9.36 4.67 20.15
CA ALA A 430 -8.60 3.54 20.70
C ALA A 430 -8.85 2.24 19.92
N LYS A 431 -9.78 2.27 18.95
CA LYS A 431 -10.18 1.12 18.13
C LYS A 431 -10.21 1.52 16.67
N SER A 432 -9.71 0.65 15.81
CA SER A 432 -9.74 0.83 14.37
C SER A 432 -11.05 0.35 13.77
N ASP A 433 -11.58 1.15 12.86
CA ASP A 433 -12.76 0.88 12.06
C ASP A 433 -12.47 0.92 10.56
N PHE A 434 -11.25 1.29 10.14
CA PHE A 434 -10.79 1.27 8.77
C PHE A 434 -9.57 0.37 8.62
N PHE A 435 -9.61 -0.46 7.59
CA PHE A 435 -8.51 -1.34 7.24
C PHE A 435 -8.31 -1.30 5.73
N SER A 436 -7.10 -1.57 5.29
CA SER A 436 -6.83 -1.93 3.89
C SER A 436 -6.37 -3.37 3.83
N VAL A 437 -6.84 -4.09 2.81
CA VAL A 437 -6.42 -5.45 2.51
C VAL A 437 -5.63 -5.39 1.23
N ARG A 438 -4.34 -5.67 1.30
CA ARG A 438 -3.46 -5.72 0.15
C ARG A 438 -3.22 -7.17 -0.24
N VAL A 439 -3.31 -7.45 -1.53
CA VAL A 439 -3.09 -8.78 -2.10
C VAL A 439 -2.06 -8.65 -3.19
N LYS A 440 -0.90 -9.28 -2.99
CA LYS A 440 0.18 -9.36 -3.95
C LYS A 440 0.18 -10.75 -4.57
N ALA A 441 0.03 -10.83 -5.89
CA ALA A 441 0.05 -12.09 -6.61
C ALA A 441 1.23 -12.12 -7.59
N ALA A 442 2.05 -13.16 -7.52
CA ALA A 442 3.21 -13.34 -8.38
C ALA A 442 3.09 -14.65 -9.17
N SER A 443 3.13 -14.55 -10.50
CA SER A 443 3.13 -15.69 -11.42
C SER A 443 4.26 -15.49 -12.42
N GLY A 444 5.23 -16.40 -12.48
CA GLY A 444 6.41 -16.23 -13.34
C GLY A 444 7.16 -14.92 -13.03
N THR A 445 7.27 -14.03 -14.01
CA THR A 445 7.87 -12.70 -13.84
C THR A 445 6.84 -11.58 -13.64
N ALA A 446 5.55 -11.89 -13.68
CA ALA A 446 4.49 -10.89 -13.51
C ALA A 446 4.06 -10.81 -12.05
N VAL A 447 3.95 -9.59 -11.55
CA VAL A 447 3.42 -9.29 -10.22
C VAL A 447 2.21 -8.36 -10.40
N VAL A 448 1.14 -8.65 -9.69
CA VAL A 448 -0.07 -7.82 -9.65
C VAL A 448 -0.39 -7.52 -8.20
N CYS A 449 -0.60 -6.25 -7.88
CA CYS A 449 -1.00 -5.81 -6.56
C CYS A 449 -2.45 -5.35 -6.61
N ALA A 450 -3.23 -5.69 -5.59
CA ALA A 450 -4.59 -5.24 -5.48
C ALA A 450 -4.91 -4.86 -4.04
N THR A 451 -5.39 -3.64 -3.84
CA THR A 451 -5.66 -3.07 -2.52
C THR A 451 -7.15 -2.75 -2.37
N ALA A 452 -7.76 -3.25 -1.29
CA ALA A 452 -9.16 -3.03 -0.97
C ALA A 452 -9.32 -2.30 0.36
N GLY A 453 -9.96 -1.13 0.35
CA GLY A 453 -10.34 -0.44 1.58
C GLY A 453 -11.65 -0.98 2.14
N ILE A 454 -11.69 -1.22 3.45
CA ILE A 454 -12.87 -1.70 4.17
C ILE A 454 -13.12 -0.88 5.43
N LYS A 455 -14.40 -0.73 5.78
CA LYS A 455 -14.85 -0.10 7.02
C LYS A 455 -15.61 -1.11 7.88
N LYS A 456 -15.21 -1.29 9.14
CA LYS A 456 -15.89 -2.10 10.15
C LYS A 456 -16.97 -1.27 10.86
N GLU A 457 -18.24 -1.57 10.62
CA GLU A 457 -19.37 -0.90 11.27
C GLU A 457 -20.33 -1.94 11.86
N GLY A 458 -20.54 -1.92 13.18
CA GLY A 458 -21.44 -2.85 13.87
C GLY A 458 -21.02 -4.33 13.73
N GLY A 459 -19.70 -4.59 13.67
CA GLY A 459 -19.16 -5.95 13.48
C GLY A 459 -19.20 -6.45 12.04
N LYS A 460 -19.74 -5.67 11.09
CA LYS A 460 -19.74 -6.01 9.66
C LYS A 460 -18.73 -5.16 8.92
N PHE A 461 -17.99 -5.79 8.01
CA PHE A 461 -17.09 -5.08 7.11
C PHE A 461 -17.85 -4.65 5.86
N GLN A 462 -17.77 -3.36 5.54
CA GLN A 462 -18.30 -2.75 4.33
C GLN A 462 -17.14 -2.37 3.41
N LYS A 463 -17.23 -2.77 2.15
CA LYS A 463 -16.22 -2.44 1.14
C LYS A 463 -16.34 -0.98 0.71
N ILE A 464 -15.24 -0.24 0.76
CA ILE A 464 -15.12 1.15 0.28
C ILE A 464 -14.82 1.14 -1.22
N GLY A 465 -13.75 0.46 -1.63
CA GLY A 465 -13.27 0.39 -3.00
C GLY A 465 -12.21 -0.71 -3.17
N ILE A 466 -11.90 -1.03 -4.42
CA ILE A 466 -10.79 -1.91 -4.80
C ILE A 466 -10.00 -1.21 -5.89
N ILE A 467 -8.69 -1.20 -5.73
CA ILE A 467 -7.72 -0.70 -6.69
C ILE A 467 -6.86 -1.90 -7.10
N ILE A 468 -6.60 -2.02 -8.38
CA ILE A 468 -5.73 -3.05 -8.95
C ILE A 468 -4.65 -2.28 -9.69
N GLU A 469 -3.40 -2.52 -9.28
CA GLU A 469 -2.18 -1.92 -9.81
C GLU A 469 -1.46 -2.92 -10.72
#